data_AF-K1T1T4-F1
#
_entry.id   AF-K1T1T4-F1
#
_cell.length_a   1.000
_cell.length_b   1.000
_cell.length_c   1.000
_cell.angle_alpha   90.00
_cell.angle_beta   90.00
_cell.angle_gamma   90.00
#
_symmetry.space_group_name_H-M   'P 1'
#
loop_
_entity.id
_entity.type
_entity.pdbx_description
1 polymer ?
#
loop_
_entity_poly.entity_id
_entity_poly.type
_entity_poly.pdbx_seq_one_letter_code
_entity_poly.pdbx_strand_id
1 'polypeptide(L)'
;MNDGSGVAELVWFQGIKWIEKRIEVGREYLIFGRPSFFKGELSVVHPEIETIEKAFSRKAESGLQGIYSSTERLSSVLGTKGIYTIVCNLWPMVRDHIRETLPDRMRIQYGLLSLRDALYNIHFPQSPELLRQAQYRLKFEELLGIQLGIQSRRTARLSKNNGFLFPKVGGVFNTF
;
A
#
# COMPACT_ATOMS: atom_id res chain seq x y z
N MET A 1 -4.55 15.97 29.09
CA MET A 1 -5.40 14.77 28.84
C MET A 1 -5.32 13.89 30.08
N ASN A 2 -6.44 13.32 30.53
CA ASN A 2 -6.46 12.35 31.63
C ASN A 2 -7.16 11.08 31.12
N ASP A 3 -6.53 9.92 31.26
CA ASP A 3 -7.07 8.61 30.86
C ASP A 3 -7.52 7.75 32.07
N GLY A 4 -7.56 8.34 33.26
CA GLY A 4 -7.86 7.68 34.53
C GLY A 4 -6.65 7.04 35.21
N SER A 5 -5.55 6.81 34.49
CA SER A 5 -4.29 6.28 35.04
C SER A 5 -3.22 7.37 35.26
N GLY A 6 -3.30 8.46 34.50
CA GLY A 6 -2.39 9.59 34.63
C GLY A 6 -2.81 10.78 33.77
N VAL A 7 -1.98 11.82 33.82
CA VAL A 7 -2.17 13.04 33.04
C VAL A 7 -1.02 13.20 32.05
N ALA A 8 -1.35 13.49 30.79
CA ALA A 8 -0.39 13.82 29.75
C ALA A 8 -0.65 15.22 29.17
N GLU A 9 0.42 15.97 28.93
CA GLU A 9 0.40 17.27 28.27
C GLU A 9 0.47 17.09 26.74
N LEU A 10 -0.37 17.81 26.01
CA LEU A 10 -0.35 17.79 24.55
C LEU A 10 0.11 19.17 24.06
N VAL A 11 1.23 19.20 23.34
CA VAL A 11 1.93 20.44 23.01
C VAL A 11 1.90 20.67 21.50
N TRP A 12 1.40 21.84 21.08
CA TRP A 12 1.46 22.30 19.69
C TRP A 12 2.25 23.61 19.60
N PHE A 13 3.41 23.58 18.95
CA PHE A 13 4.19 24.80 18.68
C PHE A 13 3.63 25.63 17.51
N GLN A 14 2.77 25.02 16.68
CA GLN A 14 2.15 25.61 15.49
C GLN A 14 0.71 25.08 15.34
N GLY A 15 -0.20 25.92 14.87
CA GLY A 15 -1.58 25.51 14.53
C GLY A 15 -2.55 25.36 15.70
N ILE A 16 -2.19 25.81 16.91
CA ILE A 16 -3.02 25.64 18.12
C ILE A 16 -4.42 26.27 18.00
N LYS A 17 -4.54 27.42 17.31
CA LYS A 17 -5.83 28.07 17.05
C LYS A 17 -6.82 27.21 16.26
N TRP A 18 -6.32 26.29 15.44
CA TRP A 18 -7.17 25.37 14.68
C TRP A 18 -7.56 24.15 15.52
N ILE A 19 -6.63 23.65 16.33
CA ILE A 19 -6.86 22.55 17.28
C ILE A 19 -7.92 22.96 18.31
N GLU A 20 -7.79 24.16 18.89
CA GLU A 20 -8.70 24.68 19.92
C GLU A 20 -10.16 24.71 19.45
N LYS A 21 -10.41 25.08 18.19
CA LYS A 21 -11.76 25.07 17.58
C LYS A 21 -12.32 23.66 17.33
N ARG A 22 -11.47 22.64 17.37
CA ARG A 22 -11.78 21.27 16.96
C ARG A 22 -11.92 20.32 18.15
N ILE A 23 -11.47 20.74 19.32
CA ILE A 23 -11.53 19.97 20.56
C ILE A 23 -12.73 20.46 21.39
N GLU A 24 -13.55 19.52 21.81
CA GLU A 24 -14.67 19.73 22.72
C GLU A 24 -14.32 19.12 24.09
N VAL A 25 -14.52 19.89 25.16
CA VAL A 25 -14.27 19.43 26.52
C VAL A 25 -15.25 18.32 26.89
N GLY A 26 -14.76 17.23 27.48
CA GLY A 26 -15.58 16.08 27.90
C GLY A 26 -15.83 15.04 26.80
N ARG A 27 -15.28 15.24 25.60
CA ARG A 27 -15.32 14.25 24.53
C ARG A 27 -14.06 13.38 24.53
N GLU A 28 -14.22 12.11 24.18
CA GLU A 28 -13.11 11.17 24.09
C GLU A 28 -12.40 11.26 22.72
N TYR A 29 -11.07 11.20 22.77
CA TYR A 29 -10.22 11.31 21.59
C TYR A 29 -9.12 10.25 21.60
N LEU A 30 -8.79 9.75 20.42
CA LEU A 30 -7.62 8.91 20.19
C LEU A 30 -6.45 9.79 19.78
N ILE A 31 -5.34 9.66 20.50
CA ILE A 31 -4.14 10.48 20.31
C ILE A 31 -3.00 9.61 19.81
N PHE A 32 -2.42 10.01 18.69
CA PHE A 32 -1.23 9.39 18.11
C PHE A 32 -0.07 10.38 18.13
N GLY A 33 1.03 9.96 18.70
CA GLY A 33 2.24 10.76 18.75
C GLY A 33 3.35 10.03 19.49
N ARG A 34 4.55 10.60 19.44
CA ARG A 34 5.69 10.06 20.21
C ARG A 34 5.62 10.60 21.62
N PRO A 35 5.47 9.75 22.66
CA PRO A 35 5.55 10.20 24.03
C PRO A 35 6.98 10.65 24.35
N SER A 36 7.10 11.76 25.06
CA SER A 36 8.35 12.30 25.59
C SER A 36 8.13 12.74 27.03
N PHE A 37 9.17 12.75 27.85
CA PHE A 37 9.10 13.35 29.17
C PHE A 37 9.70 14.73 29.13
N PHE A 38 8.97 15.73 29.61
CA PHE A 38 9.47 17.09 29.77
C PHE A 38 9.18 17.54 31.20
N LYS A 39 10.25 17.91 31.94
CA LYS A 39 10.17 18.27 33.37
C LYS A 39 9.48 17.24 34.27
N GLY A 40 9.60 15.95 33.93
CA GLY A 40 8.98 14.86 34.69
C GLY A 40 7.51 14.59 34.35
N GLU A 41 6.91 15.39 33.46
CA GLU A 41 5.56 15.17 32.96
C GLU A 41 5.60 14.51 31.58
N LEU A 42 4.64 13.61 31.34
CA LEU A 42 4.45 12.98 30.04
C LEU A 42 3.88 14.01 29.07
N SER A 43 4.61 14.29 28.00
CA SER A 43 4.21 15.22 26.95
C SER A 43 4.23 14.56 25.57
N VAL A 44 3.30 14.95 24.71
CA VAL A 44 3.26 14.55 23.31
C VAL A 44 3.29 15.80 22.45
N VAL A 45 4.34 15.92 21.63
CA VAL A 45 4.56 17.08 20.75
C VAL A 45 3.93 16.84 19.39
N HIS A 46 3.16 17.82 18.92
CA HIS A 46 2.37 17.75 17.68
C HIS A 46 1.59 16.43 17.53
N PRO A 47 0.76 16.03 18.51
CA PRO A 47 -0.04 14.83 18.37
C PRO A 47 -1.07 14.98 17.26
N GLU A 48 -1.30 13.87 16.55
CA GLU A 48 -2.51 13.71 15.75
C GLU A 48 -3.66 13.30 16.67
N ILE A 49 -4.77 14.05 16.59
CA ILE A 49 -5.98 13.77 17.37
C ILE A 49 -7.10 13.36 16.42
N GLU A 50 -7.83 12.31 16.78
CA GLU A 50 -9.08 11.94 16.13
C GLU A 50 -10.17 11.64 17.15
N THR A 51 -11.42 11.92 16.80
CA THR A 51 -12.55 11.48 17.63
C THR A 51 -12.68 9.97 17.59
N ILE A 52 -13.13 9.38 18.69
CA ILE A 52 -13.36 7.94 18.79
C ILE A 52 -14.31 7.44 17.68
N GLU A 53 -15.37 8.21 17.38
CA GLU A 53 -16.30 7.90 16.29
C GLU A 53 -15.61 7.82 14.92
N LYS A 54 -14.63 8.70 14.64
CA LYS A 54 -13.86 8.67 13.38
C LYS A 54 -12.86 7.54 13.36
N ALA A 55 -12.25 7.24 14.51
CA ALA A 55 -11.34 6.11 14.64
C ALA A 55 -12.07 4.78 14.37
N PHE A 56 -13.26 4.59 14.95
CA PHE A 56 -14.07 3.37 14.77
C PHE A 56 -14.81 3.30 13.42
N SER A 57 -15.21 4.43 12.84
CA SER A 57 -15.88 4.43 11.52
C SER A 57 -14.94 4.17 10.35
N ARG A 58 -13.62 4.35 10.53
CA ARG A 58 -12.64 3.77 9.61
C ARG A 58 -12.73 2.25 9.76
N LYS A 59 -13.45 1.60 8.84
CA LYS A 59 -13.53 0.14 8.64
C LYS A 59 -12.18 -0.54 8.33
N ALA A 60 -11.04 0.05 8.72
CA ALA A 60 -9.84 -0.73 8.87
C ALA A 60 -10.02 -1.48 10.20
N GLU A 61 -10.53 -2.71 10.14
CA GLU A 61 -10.61 -3.62 11.31
C GLU A 61 -9.22 -3.90 11.93
N SER A 62 -8.16 -3.38 11.30
CA SER A 62 -6.77 -3.36 11.74
C SER A 62 -6.27 -1.92 11.98
N GLY A 63 -5.59 -1.72 13.10
CA GLY A 63 -4.92 -0.46 13.46
C GLY A 63 -3.70 -0.09 12.60
N LEU A 64 -3.51 -0.75 11.45
CA LEU A 64 -2.44 -0.47 10.51
C LEU A 64 -2.92 0.46 9.38
N GLN A 65 -2.19 1.55 9.16
CA GLN A 65 -2.48 2.52 8.11
C GLN A 65 -1.36 2.55 7.07
N GLY A 66 -1.73 2.59 5.79
CA GLY A 66 -0.78 2.78 4.69
C GLY A 66 -0.03 4.10 4.81
N ILE A 67 1.29 4.04 4.69
CA ILE A 67 2.17 5.22 4.61
C ILE A 67 2.46 5.49 3.14
N TYR A 68 2.20 6.72 2.71
CA TYR A 68 2.39 7.17 1.34
C TYR A 68 3.51 8.19 1.30
N SER A 69 4.53 7.92 0.49
CA SER A 69 5.61 8.87 0.26
C SER A 69 5.07 10.10 -0.46
N SER A 70 5.28 11.28 0.13
CA SER A 70 4.96 12.58 -0.48
C SER A 70 6.24 13.38 -0.67
N THR A 71 6.32 14.16 -1.75
CA THR A 71 7.36 15.18 -1.89
C THR A 71 7.10 16.34 -0.93
N GLU A 72 8.14 17.11 -0.59
CA GLU A 72 8.03 18.24 0.36
C GLU A 72 6.98 19.29 -0.05
N ARG A 73 6.82 19.53 -1.35
CA ARG A 73 5.78 20.44 -1.88
C ARG A 73 4.38 19.83 -1.83
N LEU A 74 4.27 18.51 -1.92
CA LEU A 74 2.98 17.83 -1.86
C LEU A 74 2.55 17.63 -0.41
N SER A 75 3.47 17.37 0.52
CA SER A 75 3.15 17.16 1.93
C SER A 75 2.48 18.37 2.60
N SER A 76 2.77 19.59 2.12
CA SER A 76 2.15 20.82 2.62
C SER A 76 0.70 21.00 2.19
N VAL A 77 0.27 20.36 1.10
CA VAL A 77 -1.10 20.45 0.55
C VAL A 77 -1.89 19.16 0.77
N LEU A 78 -1.22 18.01 0.60
CA LEU A 78 -1.77 16.67 0.58
C LEU A 78 -0.80 15.69 1.28
N GLY A 79 -0.84 15.69 2.61
CA GLY A 79 -0.08 14.72 3.41
C GLY A 79 -0.60 13.29 3.30
N THR A 80 0.10 12.36 3.96
CA THR A 80 -0.22 10.93 4.03
C THR A 80 -1.69 10.64 4.35
N LYS A 81 -2.27 11.39 5.29
CA LYS A 81 -3.67 11.27 5.70
C LYS A 81 -4.66 11.68 4.61
N GLY A 82 -4.32 12.71 3.83
CA GLY A 82 -5.10 13.16 2.69
C GLY A 82 -5.14 12.09 1.60
N ILE A 83 -3.96 11.54 1.25
CA ILE A 83 -3.85 10.42 0.29
C ILE A 83 -4.65 9.21 0.79
N TYR A 84 -4.46 8.81 2.05
CA TYR A 84 -5.21 7.70 2.64
C TYR A 84 -6.72 7.90 2.54
N THR A 85 -7.22 9.10 2.83
CA THR A 85 -8.64 9.43 2.72
C THR A 85 -9.15 9.32 1.28
N ILE A 86 -8.35 9.78 0.30
CA ILE A 86 -8.67 9.62 -1.13
C ILE A 86 -8.76 8.14 -1.48
N VAL A 87 -7.80 7.32 -1.05
CA VAL A 87 -7.80 5.87 -1.32
C VAL A 87 -9.02 5.20 -0.66
N CYS A 88 -9.37 5.57 0.59
CA CYS A 88 -10.58 5.08 1.27
C CYS A 88 -11.84 5.38 0.46
N ASN A 89 -11.98 6.60 -0.05
CA ASN A 89 -13.16 7.02 -0.81
C ASN A 89 -13.21 6.40 -2.21
N LEU A 90 -12.05 6.19 -2.82
CA LEU A 90 -11.94 5.56 -4.13
C LEU A 90 -12.26 4.06 -4.08
N TRP A 91 -11.88 3.38 -3.00
CA TRP A 91 -11.99 1.93 -2.89
C TRP A 91 -13.41 1.39 -3.18
N PRO A 92 -14.50 1.91 -2.57
CA PRO A 92 -15.87 1.50 -2.91
C PRO A 92 -16.24 1.66 -4.37
N MET A 93 -15.65 2.63 -5.08
CA MET A 93 -15.95 2.91 -6.49
C MET A 93 -15.27 1.91 -7.43
N VAL A 94 -14.06 1.46 -7.07
CA VAL A 94 -13.23 0.63 -7.95
C VAL A 94 -13.27 -0.87 -7.63
N ARG A 95 -13.60 -1.26 -6.39
CA ARG A 95 -13.46 -2.65 -5.91
C ARG A 95 -14.17 -3.70 -6.76
N ASP A 96 -15.31 -3.34 -7.36
CA ASP A 96 -16.15 -4.25 -8.15
C ASP A 96 -15.73 -4.27 -9.64
N HIS A 97 -14.83 -3.36 -10.04
CA HIS A 97 -14.28 -3.25 -11.39
C HIS A 97 -12.90 -3.90 -11.55
N ILE A 98 -12.29 -4.36 -10.44
CA ILE A 98 -11.00 -5.03 -10.46
C ILE A 98 -11.20 -6.47 -10.96
N ARG A 99 -10.72 -6.73 -12.18
CA ARG A 99 -10.72 -8.07 -12.76
C ARG A 99 -9.44 -8.81 -12.41
N GLU A 100 -9.56 -10.11 -12.21
CA GLU A 100 -8.40 -10.98 -11.98
C GLU A 100 -7.53 -11.04 -13.25
N THR A 101 -6.20 -11.00 -13.06
CA THR A 101 -5.21 -11.03 -14.13
C THR A 101 -4.60 -12.41 -14.32
N LEU A 102 -4.60 -13.24 -13.27
CA LEU A 102 -4.06 -14.60 -13.32
C LEU A 102 -5.16 -15.66 -13.49
N PRO A 103 -4.91 -16.73 -14.25
CA PRO A 103 -5.81 -17.88 -14.28
C PRO A 103 -5.97 -18.52 -12.90
N ASP A 104 -7.18 -18.98 -12.57
CA ASP A 104 -7.47 -19.60 -11.25
C ASP A 104 -6.53 -20.76 -10.92
N ARG A 105 -6.17 -21.59 -11.91
CA ARG A 105 -5.20 -22.68 -11.72
C ARG A 105 -3.88 -22.21 -11.13
N MET A 106 -3.38 -21.06 -11.59
CA MET A 106 -2.10 -20.49 -11.14
C MET A 106 -2.28 -19.91 -9.74
N ARG A 107 -3.39 -19.22 -9.51
CA ARG A 107 -3.71 -18.64 -8.21
C ARG A 107 -3.80 -19.71 -7.11
N ILE A 108 -4.49 -20.82 -7.41
CA ILE A 108 -4.63 -21.96 -6.50
C ILE A 108 -3.29 -22.67 -6.29
N GLN A 109 -2.56 -22.96 -7.37
CA GLN A 109 -1.29 -23.68 -7.30
C GLN A 109 -0.25 -22.96 -6.43
N TYR A 110 -0.18 -21.64 -6.51
CA TYR A 110 0.81 -20.82 -5.79
C TYR A 110 0.25 -20.17 -4.51
N GLY A 111 -0.98 -20.50 -4.09
CA GLY A 111 -1.58 -19.96 -2.87
C GLY A 111 -1.73 -18.43 -2.88
N LEU A 112 -2.05 -17.87 -4.04
CA LEU A 112 -2.06 -16.43 -4.28
C LEU A 112 -3.41 -15.80 -3.90
N LEU A 113 -3.38 -14.62 -3.28
CA LEU A 113 -4.59 -13.81 -3.08
C LEU A 113 -5.21 -13.41 -4.42
N SER A 114 -6.51 -13.13 -4.42
CA SER A 114 -7.12 -12.46 -5.58
C SER A 114 -6.50 -11.07 -5.76
N LEU A 115 -6.45 -10.56 -6.99
CA LEU A 115 -5.90 -9.22 -7.24
C LEU A 115 -6.61 -8.16 -6.39
N ARG A 116 -7.95 -8.25 -6.30
CA ARG A 116 -8.76 -7.35 -5.47
C ARG A 116 -8.32 -7.40 -4.00
N ASP A 117 -8.15 -8.59 -3.42
CA ASP A 117 -7.83 -8.70 -2.01
C ASP A 117 -6.37 -8.28 -1.72
N ALA A 118 -5.46 -8.51 -2.67
CA ALA A 118 -4.09 -8.02 -2.59
C ALA A 118 -4.02 -6.49 -2.63
N LEU A 119 -4.76 -5.85 -3.55
CA LEU A 119 -4.86 -4.39 -3.63
C LEU A 119 -5.56 -3.79 -2.40
N TYR A 120 -6.50 -4.50 -1.80
CA TYR A 120 -7.09 -4.06 -0.54
C TYR A 120 -6.05 -4.09 0.59
N ASN A 121 -5.41 -5.24 0.80
CA ASN A 121 -4.53 -5.45 1.95
C ASN A 121 -3.18 -4.72 1.84
N ILE A 122 -2.78 -4.25 0.65
CA ILE A 122 -1.60 -3.37 0.54
C ILE A 122 -1.87 -1.95 1.05
N HIS A 123 -3.13 -1.50 1.01
CA HIS A 123 -3.55 -0.17 1.48
C HIS A 123 -4.21 -0.20 2.86
N PHE A 124 -4.99 -1.24 3.13
CA PHE A 124 -5.79 -1.47 4.33
C PHE A 124 -5.48 -2.86 4.92
N PRO A 125 -4.24 -3.10 5.37
CA PRO A 125 -3.82 -4.42 5.82
C PRO A 125 -4.60 -4.85 7.06
N GLN A 126 -5.35 -5.95 6.96
CA GLN A 126 -6.13 -6.49 8.08
C GLN A 126 -5.27 -7.28 9.08
N SER A 127 -4.10 -7.76 8.64
CA SER A 127 -3.09 -8.35 9.51
C SER A 127 -1.71 -8.27 8.85
N PRO A 128 -0.61 -8.38 9.63
CA PRO A 128 0.74 -8.47 9.06
C PRO A 128 0.90 -9.62 8.06
N GLU A 129 0.21 -10.74 8.31
CA GLU A 129 0.25 -11.91 7.42
C GLU A 129 -0.47 -11.64 6.10
N LEU A 130 -1.65 -11.01 6.12
CA LEU A 130 -2.37 -10.63 4.90
C LEU A 130 -1.60 -9.58 4.09
N LEU A 131 -0.92 -8.65 4.76
CA LEU A 131 -0.01 -7.71 4.09
C LEU A 131 1.12 -8.44 3.37
N ARG A 132 1.75 -9.43 4.03
CA ARG A 132 2.81 -10.24 3.44
C ARG A 132 2.33 -11.02 2.22
N GLN A 133 1.13 -11.60 2.29
CA GLN A 133 0.51 -12.31 1.16
C GLN A 133 0.15 -11.37 0.01
N ALA A 134 -0.36 -10.17 0.30
CA ALA A 134 -0.62 -9.14 -0.70
C ALA A 134 0.65 -8.69 -1.41
N GLN A 135 1.73 -8.41 -0.66
CA GLN A 135 3.03 -8.09 -1.22
C GLN A 135 3.58 -9.22 -2.09
N TYR A 136 3.45 -10.48 -1.64
CA TYR A 136 3.88 -11.64 -2.42
C TYR A 136 3.12 -11.74 -3.75
N ARG A 137 1.79 -11.60 -3.71
CA ARG A 137 0.93 -11.60 -4.91
C ARG A 137 1.33 -10.55 -5.93
N LEU A 138 1.54 -9.31 -5.50
CA LEU A 138 1.87 -8.19 -6.38
C LEU A 138 3.28 -8.33 -6.96
N LYS A 139 4.27 -8.74 -6.15
CA LYS A 139 5.64 -9.00 -6.62
C LYS A 139 5.68 -10.16 -7.63
N PHE A 140 4.93 -11.22 -7.37
CA PHE A 140 4.81 -12.35 -8.29
C PHE A 140 4.28 -11.89 -9.65
N GLU A 141 3.22 -11.07 -9.64
CA GLU A 141 2.61 -10.57 -10.87
C GLU A 141 3.54 -9.67 -11.68
N GLU A 142 4.24 -8.75 -11.01
CA GLU A 142 5.22 -7.87 -11.64
C GLU A 142 6.34 -8.67 -12.32
N LEU A 143 6.91 -9.64 -11.60
CA LEU A 143 7.95 -10.53 -12.14
C LEU A 143 7.43 -11.38 -13.30
N LEU A 144 6.22 -11.92 -13.18
CA LEU A 144 5.58 -12.67 -14.26
C LEU A 144 5.40 -11.80 -15.51
N GLY A 145 4.92 -10.57 -15.35
CA GLY A 145 4.77 -9.60 -16.44
C GLY A 145 6.09 -9.33 -17.17
N ILE A 146 7.18 -9.17 -16.42
CA ILE A 146 8.54 -9.01 -16.99
C ILE A 146 8.94 -10.25 -17.78
N GLN A 147 8.78 -11.45 -17.23
CA GLN A 147 9.15 -12.71 -17.89
C GLN A 147 8.33 -12.96 -19.15
N LEU A 148 7.02 -12.70 -19.11
CA LEU A 148 6.15 -12.78 -20.30
C LEU A 148 6.59 -11.78 -21.38
N GLY A 149 6.98 -10.57 -20.99
CA GLY A 149 7.53 -9.58 -21.91
C GLY A 149 8.83 -10.05 -22.59
N ILE A 150 9.75 -10.64 -21.83
CA ILE A 150 11.00 -11.21 -22.37
C ILE A 150 10.70 -12.36 -23.33
N GLN A 151 9.84 -13.30 -22.92
CA GLN A 151 9.48 -14.46 -23.72
C GLN A 151 8.74 -14.07 -25.01
N SER A 152 7.86 -13.08 -24.95
CA SER A 152 7.18 -12.52 -26.12
C SER A 152 8.19 -11.95 -27.13
N ARG A 153 9.16 -11.13 -26.67
CA ARG A 153 10.22 -10.57 -27.54
C ARG A 153 11.09 -11.66 -28.15
N ARG A 154 11.47 -12.68 -27.36
CA ARG A 154 12.25 -13.83 -27.84
C ARG A 154 11.50 -14.58 -28.94
N THR A 155 10.22 -14.87 -28.70
CA THR A 155 9.36 -15.60 -29.65
C THR A 155 9.19 -14.81 -30.94
N ALA A 156 8.91 -13.51 -30.86
CA ALA A 156 8.81 -12.63 -32.01
C ALA A 156 10.11 -12.60 -32.84
N ARG A 157 11.27 -12.53 -32.18
CA ARG A 157 12.59 -12.60 -32.86
C ARG A 157 12.78 -13.91 -33.61
N LEU A 158 12.49 -15.05 -32.97
CA LEU A 158 12.63 -16.37 -33.60
C LEU A 158 11.68 -16.55 -34.78
N SER A 159 10.45 -16.03 -34.70
CA SER A 159 9.48 -16.10 -35.80
C SER A 159 9.83 -15.25 -37.03
N LYS A 160 10.60 -14.17 -36.84
CA LYS A 160 11.06 -13.29 -37.94
C LYS A 160 12.37 -13.75 -38.57
N ASN A 161 13.20 -14.47 -37.82
CA ASN A 161 14.39 -15.11 -38.36
C ASN A 161 14.01 -16.48 -38.93
N ASN A 162 13.40 -16.49 -40.11
CA ASN A 162 13.68 -17.59 -41.03
C ASN A 162 15.18 -17.44 -41.35
N GLY A 163 16.02 -18.30 -40.77
CA GLY A 163 17.46 -18.27 -41.05
C GLY A 163 17.73 -18.27 -42.56
N PHE A 164 18.93 -17.90 -42.97
CA PHE A 164 19.31 -18.04 -44.37
C PHE A 164 19.16 -19.53 -44.76
N LEU A 165 18.20 -19.81 -45.63
CA LEU A 165 18.08 -21.12 -46.26
C LEU A 165 19.34 -21.29 -47.11
N PHE A 166 20.15 -22.31 -46.83
CA PHE A 166 21.22 -22.74 -47.73
C PHE A 166 20.68 -23.87 -48.62
N PRO A 167 20.07 -23.55 -49.79
CA PRO A 167 19.46 -24.57 -50.66
C PRO A 167 20.47 -25.53 -51.27
N LYS A 168 21.76 -25.17 -51.29
CA LYS A 168 22.86 -26.06 -51.67
C LYS A 168 23.89 -26.09 -50.56
N VAL A 169 24.02 -27.25 -49.94
CA VAL A 169 25.14 -27.58 -49.05
C VAL A 169 26.15 -28.36 -49.90
N GLY A 170 27.39 -27.86 -50.00
CA GLY A 170 28.44 -28.50 -50.79
C GLY A 170 28.81 -29.89 -50.24
N GLY A 171 29.38 -30.76 -51.09
CA GLY A 171 29.69 -32.16 -50.72
C GLY A 171 30.54 -32.32 -49.46
N VAL A 172 31.41 -31.34 -49.17
CA VAL A 172 32.28 -31.29 -47.99
C VAL A 172 31.51 -31.23 -46.66
N PHE A 173 30.24 -30.81 -46.69
CA PHE A 173 29.38 -30.71 -45.50
C PHE A 173 28.52 -31.96 -45.27
N ASN A 174 28.50 -32.93 -46.20
CA ASN A 174 27.70 -34.16 -46.06
C ASN A 174 28.58 -35.40 -45.83
N THR A 175 29.89 -35.22 -45.72
CA THR A 175 30.88 -36.28 -45.49
C THR A 175 31.74 -35.92 -44.29
N PHE A 176 31.22 -36.14 -43.09
CA PHE A 176 31.98 -36.23 -41.84
C PHE A 176 31.50 -37.45 -41.05
#